data_AF-A0A316QZY5-F1
#
_entry.id   AF-A0A316QZY5-F1
#
_cell.length_a   1.000
_cell.length_b   1.000
_cell.length_c   1.000
_cell.angle_alpha   90.00
_cell.angle_beta   90.00
_cell.angle_gamma   90.00
#
_symmetry.space_group_name_H-M   'P 1'
#
loop_
_entity.id
_entity.type
_entity.pdbx_description
1 polymer ?
#
loop_
_entity_poly.entity_id
_entity_poly.type
_entity_poly.pdbx_seq_one_letter_code
_entity_poly.pdbx_strand_id
1 'polypeptide(L)'
;MAQPSPSFPFLYRPMVAAALGAGLGIVFFRTLTGTGPLLALCLFSILGFACWIKGLLPLRTFCLAVVFALLRVALLPELSLPSSIMAPFVQAREALLHITGRLFPQQDGALLSAMLWGDKSQLDTSLRAAYQGAGVAHILALSGLHVSFVAMALNWLTRRVDIRLRLALTAMALFTYCAIAAFPASLLRATLMCLCPLSAQAMGKKKDQASSIAFAALCILFCAPSALWDIGFQLSFGAVIAIAMLAAPLTERLPFPRELSESISVSICGLLGTLPLSAYHFKELPLLSLFANLLILPLVPLAFLWSMTACFLGLLYYPLGDLMAPVGRLLLNGMNGAATAVASFPLSLMEVPKPSLLSCFLFYGAMLVLSRFCLLPRRKKGVAAAGLFAAAFLLMV
;
A
#
# COMPACT_ATOMS: atom_id res chain seq x y z
N MET A 1 30.88 17.91 10.16
CA MET A 1 29.90 18.88 10.69
C MET A 1 28.85 18.12 11.49
N ALA A 2 28.67 18.50 12.75
CA ALA A 2 27.96 17.77 13.80
C ALA A 2 26.49 17.40 13.46
N GLN A 3 26.01 16.30 14.04
CA GLN A 3 24.60 15.93 14.06
C GLN A 3 23.72 17.08 14.56
N PRO A 4 22.45 17.07 14.15
CA PRO A 4 21.38 17.18 15.14
C PRO A 4 20.48 15.96 15.04
N SER A 5 20.56 15.09 16.05
CA SER A 5 19.34 14.46 16.56
C SER A 5 18.63 15.52 17.41
N PRO A 6 17.30 15.63 17.28
CA PRO A 6 16.46 14.73 18.06
C PRO A 6 15.74 13.80 17.11
N SER A 7 15.99 12.51 17.32
CA SER A 7 15.08 11.44 16.96
C SER A 7 13.73 11.67 17.66
N PHE A 8 12.86 12.49 17.08
CA PHE A 8 11.50 12.61 17.58
C PHE A 8 10.82 11.23 17.47
N PRO A 9 10.25 10.69 18.56
CA PRO A 9 9.53 9.43 18.53
C PRO A 9 8.43 9.46 17.45
N PHE A 10 8.09 8.31 16.86
CA PHE A 10 7.04 8.17 15.84
C PHE A 10 5.73 8.91 16.21
N LEU A 11 5.37 8.91 17.50
CA LEU A 11 4.18 9.53 18.08
C LEU A 11 4.25 11.06 18.25
N TYR A 12 5.42 11.69 18.13
CA TYR A 12 5.56 13.15 18.24
C TYR A 12 5.23 13.91 16.95
N ARG A 13 4.93 13.18 15.87
CA ARG A 13 4.62 13.78 14.57
C ARG A 13 3.13 14.10 14.51
N PRO A 14 2.72 15.38 14.35
CA PRO A 14 1.31 15.77 14.33
C PRO A 14 0.47 15.02 13.29
N MET A 15 1.03 14.74 12.11
CA MET A 15 0.35 13.96 11.06
C MET A 15 0.05 12.53 11.50
N VAL A 16 1.02 11.86 12.14
CA VAL A 16 0.86 10.48 12.63
C VAL A 16 -0.17 10.45 13.74
N ALA A 17 -0.11 11.39 14.68
CA ALA A 17 -1.09 11.54 15.74
C ALA A 17 -2.50 11.78 15.18
N ALA A 18 -2.65 12.63 14.16
CA ALA A 18 -3.93 12.85 13.49
C ALA A 18 -4.45 11.57 12.80
N ALA A 19 -3.61 10.82 12.09
CA ALA A 19 -4.04 9.58 11.43
C ALA A 19 -4.52 8.52 12.43
N LEU A 20 -3.79 8.34 13.55
CA LEU A 20 -4.19 7.44 14.62
C LEU A 20 -5.50 7.89 15.29
N GLY A 21 -5.65 9.19 15.54
CA GLY A 21 -6.87 9.77 16.11
C GLY A 21 -8.07 9.59 15.19
N ALA A 22 -7.91 9.85 13.89
CA ALA A 22 -8.97 9.66 12.91
C ALA A 22 -9.42 8.20 12.83
N GLY A 23 -8.47 7.26 12.79
CA GLY A 23 -8.77 5.83 12.83
C GLY A 23 -9.56 5.43 14.09
N LEU A 24 -9.14 5.93 15.26
CA LEU A 24 -9.84 5.66 16.52
C LEU A 24 -11.27 6.23 16.52
N GLY A 25 -11.46 7.46 16.04
CA GLY A 25 -12.78 8.07 15.94
C GLY A 25 -13.74 7.29 15.04
N ILE A 26 -13.25 6.80 13.90
CA ILE A 26 -14.02 5.94 12.98
C ILE A 26 -14.41 4.62 13.67
N VAL A 27 -13.47 3.98 14.39
CA VAL A 27 -13.75 2.76 15.15
C VAL A 27 -14.81 3.02 16.22
N PHE A 28 -14.64 4.06 17.03
CA PHE A 28 -15.60 4.42 18.09
C PHE A 28 -16.98 4.70 17.57
N PHE A 29 -17.12 5.42 16.44
CA PHE A 29 -18.44 5.66 15.86
C PHE A 29 -19.17 4.35 15.53
N ARG A 30 -18.44 3.34 15.05
CA ARG A 30 -19.03 2.07 14.62
C ARG A 30 -19.20 1.06 15.76
N THR A 31 -18.36 1.09 16.78
CA THR A 31 -18.41 0.13 17.90
C THR A 31 -19.27 0.57 19.07
N LEU A 32 -19.35 1.89 19.32
CA LEU A 32 -20.16 2.43 20.40
C LEU A 32 -21.62 2.57 19.94
N THR A 33 -22.55 2.05 20.72
CA THR A 33 -23.99 2.15 20.47
C THR A 33 -24.65 3.24 21.33
N GLY A 34 -25.84 3.69 20.93
CA GLY A 34 -26.62 4.69 21.67
C GLY A 34 -25.89 6.04 21.80
N THR A 35 -25.74 6.53 23.03
CA THR A 35 -25.08 7.81 23.33
C THR A 35 -23.55 7.74 23.38
N GLY A 36 -22.96 6.55 23.21
CA GLY A 36 -21.51 6.34 23.30
C GLY A 36 -20.68 7.22 22.36
N PRO A 37 -21.02 7.38 21.07
CA PRO A 37 -20.30 8.29 20.17
C PRO A 37 -20.34 9.76 20.63
N LEU A 38 -21.45 10.21 21.23
CA LEU A 38 -21.58 11.58 21.78
C LEU A 38 -20.69 11.76 23.02
N LEU A 39 -20.64 10.76 23.91
CA LEU A 39 -19.72 10.79 25.07
C LEU A 39 -18.27 10.83 24.63
N ALA A 40 -17.89 10.05 23.61
CA ALA A 40 -16.56 10.09 23.02
C ALA A 40 -16.27 11.50 22.44
N LEU A 41 -17.21 12.09 21.69
CA LEU A 41 -17.07 13.44 21.15
C LEU A 41 -16.78 14.47 22.24
N CYS A 42 -17.57 14.48 23.32
CA CYS A 42 -17.38 15.39 24.45
C CYS A 42 -16.03 15.15 25.16
N LEU A 43 -15.70 13.89 25.45
CA LEU A 43 -14.47 13.52 26.13
C LEU A 43 -13.23 13.98 25.35
N PHE A 44 -13.16 13.68 24.05
CA PHE A 44 -12.01 14.05 23.22
C PHE A 44 -11.94 15.56 22.95
N SER A 45 -13.07 16.28 22.93
CA SER A 45 -13.04 17.75 22.90
C SER A 45 -12.45 18.35 24.18
N ILE A 46 -12.85 17.85 25.36
CA ILE A 46 -12.31 18.31 26.65
C ILE A 46 -10.81 17.99 26.76
N LEU A 47 -10.42 16.76 26.43
CA LEU A 47 -9.01 16.35 26.42
C LEU A 47 -8.19 17.17 25.42
N GLY A 48 -8.74 17.43 24.22
CA GLY A 48 -8.09 18.27 23.21
C GLY A 48 -7.85 19.70 23.69
N PHE A 49 -8.82 20.30 24.37
CA PHE A 49 -8.69 21.62 24.99
C PHE A 49 -7.66 21.64 26.12
N ALA A 50 -7.68 20.64 27.01
CA ALA A 50 -6.69 20.51 28.08
C ALA A 50 -5.26 20.34 27.52
N CYS A 51 -5.09 19.57 26.44
CA CYS A 51 -3.80 19.41 25.75
C CYS A 51 -3.34 20.70 25.07
N TRP A 52 -4.27 21.51 24.57
CA TRP A 52 -3.97 22.82 23.99
C TRP A 52 -3.40 23.77 25.05
N ILE A 53 -4.04 23.86 26.22
CA ILE A 53 -3.55 24.68 27.35
C ILE A 53 -2.13 24.24 27.76
N LYS A 54 -1.86 22.94 27.79
CA LYS A 54 -0.55 22.38 28.16
C LYS A 54 0.50 22.41 27.04
N GLY A 55 0.18 22.94 25.85
CA GLY A 55 1.10 22.97 24.71
C GLY A 55 1.47 21.61 24.13
N LEU A 56 0.72 20.54 24.44
CA LEU A 56 0.98 19.17 23.98
C LEU A 56 0.47 18.96 22.55
N LEU A 57 1.24 19.46 21.57
CA LEU A 57 0.85 19.47 20.16
C LEU A 57 0.39 18.11 19.60
N PRO A 58 1.13 16.99 19.75
CA PRO A 58 0.72 15.71 19.16
C PRO A 58 -0.58 15.17 19.77
N LEU A 59 -0.72 15.27 21.09
CA LEU A 59 -1.90 14.78 21.80
C LEU A 59 -3.14 15.63 21.46
N ARG A 60 -2.97 16.95 21.35
CA ARG A 60 -4.02 17.85 20.83
C ARG A 60 -4.47 17.44 19.43
N THR A 61 -3.52 17.20 18.51
CA THR A 61 -3.87 16.80 17.13
C THR A 61 -4.56 15.44 17.07
N PHE A 62 -4.16 14.50 17.93
CA PHE A 62 -4.84 13.22 18.07
C PHE A 62 -6.30 13.41 18.51
N CYS A 63 -6.54 14.14 19.60
CA CYS A 63 -7.88 14.39 20.13
C CYS A 63 -8.79 15.09 19.11
N LEU A 64 -8.29 16.14 18.46
CA LEU A 64 -9.06 16.85 17.42
C LEU A 64 -9.38 15.95 16.23
N ALA A 65 -8.46 15.07 15.83
CA ALA A 65 -8.71 14.13 14.74
C ALA A 65 -9.76 13.07 15.11
N VAL A 66 -9.82 12.61 16.37
CA VAL A 66 -10.91 11.73 16.86
C VAL A 66 -12.25 12.44 16.71
N VAL A 67 -12.36 13.67 17.20
CA VAL A 67 -13.58 14.50 17.13
C VAL A 67 -14.00 14.69 15.67
N PHE A 68 -13.07 15.08 14.79
CA PHE A 68 -13.35 15.29 13.39
C PHE A 68 -13.80 14.02 12.68
N ALA A 69 -13.18 12.88 12.98
CA ALA A 69 -13.59 11.59 12.44
C ALA A 69 -14.99 11.18 12.88
N LEU A 70 -15.33 11.33 14.18
CA LEU A 70 -16.68 11.08 14.69
C LEU A 70 -17.72 11.92 13.92
N LEU A 71 -17.47 13.22 13.77
CA LEU A 71 -18.35 14.14 13.02
C LEU A 71 -18.43 13.78 11.53
N ARG A 72 -17.30 13.43 10.91
CA ARG A 72 -17.23 13.05 9.49
C ARG A 72 -18.08 11.82 9.18
N VAL A 73 -18.07 10.81 10.05
CA VAL A 73 -18.88 9.60 9.86
C VAL A 73 -20.34 9.88 10.20
N ALA A 74 -20.62 10.72 11.19
CA ALA A 74 -21.99 11.06 11.59
C ALA A 74 -22.74 11.93 10.57
N LEU A 75 -22.07 12.90 9.95
CA LEU A 75 -22.72 13.98 9.21
C LEU A 75 -22.63 13.85 7.68
N LEU A 76 -21.65 13.13 7.16
CA LEU A 76 -21.34 13.13 5.74
C LEU A 76 -21.36 11.70 5.17
N PRO A 77 -21.98 11.48 4.00
CA PRO A 77 -21.85 10.21 3.29
C PRO A 77 -20.43 9.99 2.77
N GLU A 78 -20.13 8.79 2.28
CA GLU A 78 -18.86 8.55 1.59
C GLU A 78 -18.78 9.36 0.30
N LEU A 79 -17.59 9.87 -0.01
CA LEU A 79 -17.39 10.71 -1.17
C LEU A 79 -17.33 9.85 -2.44
N SER A 80 -18.34 9.96 -3.28
CA SER A 80 -18.38 9.33 -4.61
C SER A 80 -18.42 10.40 -5.71
N LEU A 81 -17.65 10.20 -6.78
CA LEU A 81 -17.73 11.08 -7.94
C LEU A 81 -19.05 10.83 -8.70
N PRO A 82 -19.72 11.90 -9.19
CA PRO A 82 -20.87 11.78 -10.08
C PRO A 82 -20.59 10.88 -11.28
N SER A 83 -21.57 10.09 -11.69
CA SER A 83 -21.47 9.19 -12.84
C SER A 83 -21.10 9.92 -14.14
N SER A 84 -21.57 11.16 -14.32
CA SER A 84 -21.22 12.00 -15.47
C SER A 84 -19.72 12.32 -15.56
N ILE A 85 -19.06 12.54 -14.42
CA ILE A 85 -17.61 12.79 -14.36
C ILE A 85 -16.83 11.49 -14.61
N MET A 86 -17.35 10.36 -14.14
CA MET A 86 -16.71 9.05 -14.31
C MET A 86 -16.90 8.46 -15.71
N ALA A 87 -17.97 8.80 -16.41
CA ALA A 87 -18.32 8.27 -17.74
C ALA A 87 -17.16 8.25 -18.75
N PRO A 88 -16.41 9.34 -19.00
CA PRO A 88 -15.30 9.32 -19.95
C PRO A 88 -14.17 8.36 -19.52
N PHE A 89 -13.91 8.24 -18.22
CA PHE A 89 -12.88 7.32 -17.71
C PHE A 89 -13.32 5.86 -17.81
N VAL A 90 -14.60 5.58 -17.59
CA VAL A 90 -15.19 4.25 -17.78
C VAL A 90 -15.12 3.85 -19.25
N GLN A 91 -15.51 4.73 -20.17
CA GLN A 91 -15.41 4.49 -21.62
C GLN A 91 -13.95 4.27 -22.07
N ALA A 92 -13.03 5.09 -21.56
CA ALA A 92 -11.60 4.91 -21.82
C ALA A 92 -11.10 3.55 -21.31
N ARG A 93 -11.54 3.12 -20.12
CA ARG A 93 -11.22 1.80 -19.56
C ARG A 93 -11.75 0.68 -20.44
N GLU A 94 -12.98 0.76 -20.91
CA GLU A 94 -13.58 -0.24 -21.82
C GLU A 94 -12.82 -0.35 -23.15
N ALA A 95 -12.45 0.79 -23.75
CA ALA A 95 -11.62 0.81 -24.95
C ALA A 95 -10.23 0.18 -24.71
N LEU A 96 -9.62 0.45 -23.55
CA LEU A 96 -8.35 -0.14 -23.14
C LEU A 96 -8.46 -1.65 -22.89
N LEU A 97 -9.54 -2.12 -22.28
CA LEU A 97 -9.80 -3.56 -22.09
C LEU A 97 -9.97 -4.26 -23.44
N HIS A 98 -10.72 -3.65 -24.36
CA HIS A 98 -10.93 -4.20 -25.70
C HIS A 98 -9.61 -4.28 -26.50
N ILE A 99 -8.78 -3.24 -26.49
CA ILE A 99 -7.48 -3.30 -27.18
C ILE A 99 -6.54 -4.32 -26.51
N THR A 100 -6.53 -4.42 -25.18
CA THR A 100 -5.75 -5.43 -24.45
C THR A 100 -6.15 -6.84 -24.89
N GLY A 101 -7.44 -7.16 -24.95
CA GLY A 101 -7.92 -8.47 -25.39
C GLY A 101 -7.59 -8.80 -26.85
N ARG A 102 -7.51 -7.79 -27.73
CA ARG A 102 -7.10 -7.99 -29.13
C ARG A 102 -5.60 -8.22 -29.28
N LEU A 103 -4.78 -7.46 -28.56
CA LEU A 103 -3.30 -7.56 -28.62
C LEU A 103 -2.77 -8.80 -27.89
N PHE A 104 -3.44 -9.20 -26.81
CA PHE A 104 -3.02 -10.29 -25.93
C PHE A 104 -4.14 -11.33 -25.84
N PRO A 105 -4.09 -12.39 -26.66
CA PRO A 105 -5.14 -13.40 -26.68
C PRO A 105 -5.18 -14.21 -25.38
N GLN A 106 -6.36 -14.76 -25.05
CA GLN A 106 -6.55 -15.75 -23.98
C GLN A 106 -6.17 -15.21 -22.58
N GLN A 107 -5.46 -16.00 -21.79
CA GLN A 107 -5.14 -15.71 -20.39
C GLN A 107 -4.17 -14.54 -20.23
N ASP A 108 -3.33 -14.24 -21.23
CA ASP A 108 -2.42 -13.08 -21.21
C ASP A 108 -3.20 -11.76 -21.16
N GLY A 109 -4.28 -11.67 -21.94
CA GLY A 109 -5.18 -10.50 -21.94
C GLY A 109 -5.93 -10.34 -20.63
N ALA A 110 -6.40 -11.43 -20.03
CA ALA A 110 -7.06 -11.40 -18.72
C ALA A 110 -6.09 -11.00 -17.59
N LEU A 111 -4.88 -11.54 -17.59
CA LEU A 111 -3.81 -11.20 -16.64
C LEU A 111 -3.44 -9.72 -16.75
N LEU A 112 -3.22 -9.21 -17.97
CA LEU A 112 -2.94 -7.78 -18.20
C LEU A 112 -4.12 -6.89 -17.84
N SER A 113 -5.35 -7.29 -18.13
CA SER A 113 -6.54 -6.52 -17.76
C SER A 113 -6.65 -6.34 -16.24
N ALA A 114 -6.30 -7.38 -15.48
CA ALA A 114 -6.22 -7.31 -14.03
C ALA A 114 -5.07 -6.40 -13.55
N MET A 115 -3.89 -6.54 -14.15
CA MET A 115 -2.68 -5.81 -13.76
C MET A 115 -2.70 -4.32 -14.16
N LEU A 116 -3.24 -3.97 -15.33
CA LEU A 116 -3.25 -2.60 -15.87
C LEU A 116 -4.55 -1.86 -15.52
N TRP A 117 -5.69 -2.52 -15.65
CA TRP A 117 -7.01 -1.84 -15.62
C TRP A 117 -7.88 -2.29 -14.44
N GLY A 118 -7.36 -3.19 -13.60
CA GLY A 118 -8.04 -3.69 -12.41
C GLY A 118 -9.24 -4.58 -12.70
N ASP A 119 -9.40 -5.04 -13.95
CA ASP A 119 -10.49 -5.95 -14.30
C ASP A 119 -10.05 -7.41 -14.15
N LYS A 120 -10.68 -8.10 -13.21
CA LYS A 120 -10.40 -9.51 -12.89
C LYS A 120 -11.48 -10.45 -13.40
N SER A 121 -12.48 -9.95 -14.12
CA SER A 121 -13.67 -10.70 -14.53
C SER A 121 -13.36 -11.94 -15.37
N GLN A 122 -12.33 -11.86 -16.23
CA GLN A 122 -11.91 -12.94 -17.12
C GLN A 122 -10.70 -13.73 -16.61
N LEU A 123 -10.20 -13.44 -15.40
CA LEU A 123 -9.03 -14.11 -14.86
C LEU A 123 -9.41 -15.53 -14.41
N ASP A 124 -8.76 -16.55 -14.97
CA ASP A 124 -9.05 -17.92 -14.59
C ASP A 124 -8.73 -18.19 -13.10
N THR A 125 -9.57 -19.01 -12.49
CA THR A 125 -9.45 -19.44 -11.09
C THR A 125 -8.15 -20.19 -10.84
N SER A 126 -7.70 -21.03 -11.79
CA SER A 126 -6.44 -21.77 -11.67
C SER A 126 -5.23 -20.83 -11.65
N LEU A 127 -5.24 -19.80 -12.51
CA LEU A 127 -4.21 -18.78 -12.58
C LEU A 127 -4.18 -17.94 -11.30
N ARG A 128 -5.37 -17.55 -10.80
CA ARG A 128 -5.48 -16.85 -9.52
C ARG A 128 -4.91 -17.68 -8.37
N ALA A 129 -5.24 -18.97 -8.31
CA ALA A 129 -4.73 -19.90 -7.31
C ALA A 129 -3.20 -20.05 -7.42
N ALA A 130 -2.63 -20.11 -8.62
CA ALA A 130 -1.18 -20.16 -8.81
C ALA A 130 -0.48 -18.92 -8.25
N TYR A 131 -0.99 -17.72 -8.53
CA TYR A 131 -0.42 -16.48 -7.97
C TYR A 131 -0.63 -16.37 -6.45
N GLN A 132 -1.73 -16.91 -5.92
CA GLN A 132 -1.96 -17.02 -4.47
C GLN A 132 -0.98 -18.00 -3.81
N GLY A 133 -0.83 -19.20 -4.35
CA GLY A 133 0.11 -20.23 -3.88
C GLY A 133 1.56 -19.76 -3.95
N ALA A 134 1.94 -19.03 -5.00
CA ALA A 134 3.25 -18.40 -5.09
C ALA A 134 3.42 -17.17 -4.18
N GLY A 135 2.37 -16.69 -3.50
CA GLY A 135 2.44 -15.54 -2.60
C GLY A 135 2.58 -14.18 -3.29
N VAL A 136 2.28 -14.12 -4.60
CA VAL A 136 2.41 -12.93 -5.45
C VAL A 136 1.06 -12.42 -5.96
N ALA A 137 -0.05 -12.82 -5.34
CA ALA A 137 -1.41 -12.38 -5.69
C ALA A 137 -1.60 -10.85 -5.66
N HIS A 138 -0.74 -10.12 -4.93
CA HIS A 138 -0.73 -8.67 -4.91
C HIS A 138 -0.36 -8.04 -6.27
N ILE A 139 0.27 -8.78 -7.18
CA ILE A 139 0.55 -8.37 -8.57
C ILE A 139 -0.75 -8.34 -9.39
N LEU A 140 -1.67 -9.27 -9.13
CA LEU A 140 -2.97 -9.33 -9.82
C LEU A 140 -3.92 -8.20 -9.40
N ALA A 141 -3.61 -7.50 -8.32
CA ALA A 141 -4.37 -6.34 -7.87
C ALA A 141 -3.60 -5.07 -8.23
N LEU A 142 -4.34 -4.02 -8.62
CA LEU A 142 -3.77 -2.69 -8.76
C LEU A 142 -3.20 -2.21 -7.43
N SER A 143 -1.87 -2.28 -7.32
CA SER A 143 -1.13 -2.00 -6.10
C SER A 143 -0.20 -0.79 -6.28
N GLY A 144 0.48 -0.41 -5.20
CA GLY A 144 1.43 0.70 -5.26
C GLY A 144 2.67 0.44 -6.10
N LEU A 145 2.94 -0.83 -6.41
CA LEU A 145 3.99 -1.22 -7.32
C LEU A 145 3.72 -0.67 -8.74
N HIS A 146 2.51 -0.84 -9.25
CA HIS A 146 2.11 -0.31 -10.56
C HIS A 146 2.19 1.22 -10.60
N VAL A 147 1.71 1.91 -9.56
CA VAL A 147 1.85 3.38 -9.45
C VAL A 147 3.33 3.80 -9.47
N SER A 148 4.19 3.06 -8.78
CA SER A 148 5.61 3.38 -8.73
C SER A 148 6.25 3.31 -10.12
N PHE A 149 5.84 2.36 -10.96
CA PHE A 149 6.34 2.23 -12.33
C PHE A 149 5.91 3.40 -13.21
N VAL A 150 4.62 3.74 -13.17
CA VAL A 150 4.07 4.90 -13.90
C VAL A 150 4.79 6.18 -13.44
N ALA A 151 4.92 6.37 -12.13
CA ALA A 151 5.60 7.52 -11.57
C ALA A 151 7.09 7.58 -11.92
N MET A 152 7.81 6.45 -11.94
CA MET A 152 9.22 6.39 -12.33
C MET A 152 9.39 6.75 -13.80
N ALA A 153 8.56 6.20 -14.69
CA ALA A 153 8.57 6.53 -16.10
C ALA A 153 8.30 8.03 -16.33
N LEU A 154 7.28 8.58 -15.66
CA LEU A 154 6.95 10.01 -15.72
C LEU A 154 8.07 10.87 -15.17
N ASN A 155 8.65 10.53 -14.01
CA ASN A 155 9.77 11.26 -13.42
C ASN A 155 11.00 11.25 -14.33
N TRP A 156 11.28 10.14 -15.01
CA TRP A 156 12.36 10.04 -15.98
C TRP A 156 12.11 10.93 -17.21
N LEU A 157 10.89 10.90 -17.77
CA LEU A 157 10.51 11.72 -18.92
C LEU A 157 10.49 13.23 -18.61
N THR A 158 10.07 13.58 -17.39
CA THR A 158 9.93 14.96 -16.90
C THR A 158 11.15 15.44 -16.09
N ARG A 159 12.28 14.72 -16.12
CA ARG A 159 13.45 15.05 -15.28
C ARG A 159 14.06 16.42 -15.57
N ARG A 160 13.83 16.98 -16.77
CA ARG A 160 14.38 18.27 -17.22
C ARG A 160 13.42 19.45 -17.04
N VAL A 161 12.17 19.23 -16.65
CA VAL A 161 11.22 20.32 -16.40
C VAL A 161 11.26 20.76 -14.93
N ASP A 162 10.71 21.94 -14.66
CA ASP A 162 10.56 22.47 -13.30
C ASP A 162 9.82 21.50 -12.37
N ILE A 163 10.20 21.47 -11.10
CA ILE A 163 9.65 20.57 -10.09
C ILE A 163 8.13 20.73 -9.92
N ARG A 164 7.58 21.95 -10.05
CA ARG A 164 6.14 22.21 -9.91
C ARG A 164 5.38 21.68 -11.11
N LEU A 165 5.91 21.89 -12.31
CA LEU A 165 5.33 21.32 -13.53
C LEU A 165 5.40 19.79 -13.50
N ARG A 166 6.53 19.21 -13.07
CA ARG A 166 6.67 17.77 -12.86
C ARG A 166 5.64 17.23 -11.88
N LEU A 167 5.45 17.90 -10.74
CA LEU A 167 4.43 17.51 -9.76
C LEU A 167 3.03 17.54 -10.39
N ALA A 168 2.69 18.60 -11.14
CA ALA A 168 1.40 18.73 -11.79
C ALA A 168 1.15 17.63 -12.84
N LEU A 169 2.14 17.35 -13.70
CA LEU A 169 2.05 16.29 -14.72
C LEU A 169 1.91 14.91 -14.08
N THR A 170 2.73 14.60 -13.06
CA THR A 170 2.66 13.32 -12.35
C THR A 170 1.34 13.19 -11.60
N ALA A 171 0.85 14.24 -10.93
CA ALA A 171 -0.45 14.22 -10.26
C ALA A 171 -1.58 13.96 -11.25
N MET A 172 -1.62 14.71 -12.36
CA MET A 172 -2.62 14.54 -13.41
C MET A 172 -2.61 13.12 -13.96
N ALA A 173 -1.46 12.58 -14.35
CA ALA A 173 -1.37 11.24 -14.90
C ALA A 173 -1.78 10.14 -13.90
N LEU A 174 -1.36 10.24 -12.64
CA LEU A 174 -1.71 9.23 -11.63
C LEU A 174 -3.18 9.30 -11.21
N PHE A 175 -3.78 10.49 -11.13
CA PHE A 175 -5.21 10.63 -10.87
C PHE A 175 -6.07 10.18 -12.06
N THR A 176 -5.65 10.46 -13.30
CA THR A 176 -6.28 9.88 -14.50
C THR A 176 -6.20 8.37 -14.48
N TYR A 177 -5.04 7.80 -14.13
CA TYR A 177 -4.90 6.34 -13.99
C TYR A 177 -5.82 5.79 -12.89
N CYS A 178 -5.91 6.47 -11.74
CA CYS A 178 -6.87 6.11 -10.70
C CYS A 178 -8.32 6.15 -11.19
N ALA A 179 -8.69 7.18 -11.95
CA ALA A 179 -10.04 7.33 -12.48
C ALA A 179 -10.39 6.22 -13.49
N ILE A 180 -9.47 5.91 -14.42
CA ILE A 180 -9.63 4.78 -15.37
C ILE A 180 -9.79 3.46 -14.61
N ALA A 181 -9.02 3.26 -13.53
CA ALA A 181 -9.12 2.07 -12.68
C ALA A 181 -10.31 2.05 -11.72
N ALA A 182 -11.19 3.07 -11.73
CA ALA A 182 -12.31 3.25 -10.81
C ALA A 182 -11.91 3.41 -9.31
N PHE A 183 -10.85 4.18 -9.06
CA PHE A 183 -10.34 4.56 -7.73
C PHE A 183 -10.16 3.41 -6.72
N PRO A 184 -9.42 2.32 -7.05
CA PRO A 184 -9.11 1.30 -6.06
C PRO A 184 -8.36 1.92 -4.87
N ALA A 185 -8.79 1.62 -3.64
CA ALA A 185 -8.19 2.21 -2.43
C ALA A 185 -6.66 2.00 -2.37
N SER A 186 -6.16 0.86 -2.85
CA SER A 186 -4.72 0.58 -2.95
C SER A 186 -3.97 1.47 -3.92
N LEU A 187 -4.57 1.78 -5.07
CA LEU A 187 -3.98 2.62 -6.11
C LEU A 187 -3.98 4.10 -5.68
N LEU A 188 -5.07 4.56 -5.06
CA LEU A 188 -5.19 5.91 -4.51
C LEU A 188 -4.12 6.17 -3.43
N ARG A 189 -3.89 5.20 -2.52
CA ARG A 189 -2.83 5.28 -1.50
C ARG A 189 -1.47 5.51 -2.10
N ALA A 190 -1.11 4.68 -3.05
CA ALA A 190 0.19 4.76 -3.68
C ALA A 190 0.37 6.05 -4.47
N THR A 191 -0.70 6.54 -5.12
CA THR A 191 -0.71 7.84 -5.79
C THR A 191 -0.39 8.96 -4.79
N LEU A 192 -1.11 9.02 -3.67
CA LEU A 192 -0.85 10.02 -2.62
C LEU A 192 0.57 9.90 -2.05
N MET A 193 1.04 8.68 -1.79
CA MET A 193 2.40 8.42 -1.29
C MET A 193 3.49 8.79 -2.29
N CYS A 194 3.21 8.73 -3.59
CA CYS A 194 4.12 9.16 -4.65
C CYS A 194 4.18 10.68 -4.78
N LEU A 195 3.03 11.35 -4.67
CA LEU A 195 2.93 12.81 -4.79
C LEU A 195 3.49 13.54 -3.57
N CYS A 196 3.43 12.95 -2.37
CA CYS A 196 3.94 13.57 -1.14
C CYS A 196 5.44 13.97 -1.24
N PRO A 197 6.38 13.08 -1.61
CA PRO A 197 7.77 13.43 -1.84
C PRO A 197 8.01 14.51 -2.90
N LEU A 198 7.25 14.48 -4.00
CA LEU A 198 7.36 15.48 -5.07
C LEU A 198 6.86 16.85 -4.58
N SER A 199 5.79 16.87 -3.80
CA SER A 199 5.26 18.08 -3.17
C SER A 199 6.24 18.66 -2.16
N ALA A 200 6.84 17.81 -1.31
CA ALA A 200 7.88 18.24 -0.38
C ALA A 200 9.07 18.87 -1.09
N GLN A 201 9.55 18.26 -2.19
CA GLN A 201 10.61 18.83 -3.03
C GLN A 201 10.21 20.16 -3.66
N ALA A 202 8.98 20.28 -4.20
CA ALA A 202 8.46 21.52 -4.77
C ALA A 202 8.39 22.67 -3.76
N MET A 203 8.23 22.33 -2.48
CA MET A 203 8.20 23.27 -1.35
C MET A 203 9.58 23.47 -0.68
N GLY A 204 10.66 22.85 -1.18
CA GLY A 204 11.98 22.91 -0.57
C GLY A 204 12.09 22.22 0.79
N LYS A 205 11.17 21.31 1.13
CA LYS A 205 11.12 20.59 2.40
C LYS A 205 11.72 19.19 2.29
N LYS A 206 12.28 18.70 3.40
CA LYS A 206 12.77 17.32 3.50
C LYS A 206 11.60 16.34 3.49
N LYS A 207 11.76 15.22 2.77
CA LYS A 207 10.80 14.11 2.74
C LYS A 207 10.70 13.48 4.13
N ASP A 208 9.47 13.29 4.59
CA ASP A 208 9.19 12.49 5.77
C ASP A 208 8.23 11.32 5.47
N GLN A 209 8.76 10.09 5.53
CA GLN A 209 7.99 8.88 5.18
C GLN A 209 6.79 8.66 6.09
N ALA A 210 6.94 8.78 7.42
CA ALA A 210 5.82 8.51 8.33
C ALA A 210 4.70 9.54 8.17
N SER A 211 5.03 10.83 7.98
CA SER A 211 4.03 11.85 7.69
C SER A 211 3.35 11.62 6.34
N SER A 212 4.06 11.13 5.32
CA SER A 212 3.46 10.78 4.02
C SER A 212 2.47 9.61 4.14
N ILE A 213 2.81 8.58 4.92
CA ILE A 213 1.92 7.45 5.23
C ILE A 213 0.67 7.94 5.97
N ALA A 214 0.86 8.75 7.01
CA ALA A 214 -0.23 9.30 7.80
C ALA A 214 -1.15 10.23 7.00
N PHE A 215 -0.58 11.08 6.13
CA PHE A 215 -1.35 11.94 5.23
C PHE A 215 -2.20 11.12 4.26
N ALA A 216 -1.61 10.10 3.62
CA ALA A 216 -2.35 9.20 2.73
C ALA A 216 -3.50 8.48 3.46
N ALA A 217 -3.28 8.04 4.71
CA ALA A 217 -4.33 7.42 5.52
C ALA A 217 -5.47 8.42 5.81
N LEU A 218 -5.13 9.64 6.21
CA LEU A 218 -6.11 10.69 6.51
C LEU A 218 -6.97 11.05 5.29
N CYS A 219 -6.36 11.27 4.12
CA CYS A 219 -7.11 11.58 2.90
C CYS A 219 -8.12 10.49 2.56
N ILE A 220 -7.74 9.23 2.71
CA ILE A 220 -8.60 8.12 2.32
C ILE A 220 -9.69 7.87 3.34
N LEU A 221 -9.36 7.89 4.63
CA LEU A 221 -10.35 7.77 5.70
C LEU A 221 -11.31 8.96 5.71
N PHE A 222 -10.89 10.12 5.23
CA PHE A 222 -11.78 11.26 5.03
C PHE A 222 -12.74 11.07 3.85
N CYS A 223 -12.30 10.47 2.75
CA CYS A 223 -13.18 10.20 1.61
C CYS A 223 -14.13 9.02 1.87
N ALA A 224 -13.59 7.92 2.39
CA ALA A 224 -14.31 6.67 2.65
C ALA A 224 -13.88 6.10 4.02
N PRO A 225 -14.58 6.46 5.11
CA PRO A 225 -14.29 5.92 6.44
C PRO A 225 -14.37 4.39 6.51
N SER A 226 -15.20 3.75 5.68
CA SER A 226 -15.30 2.30 5.60
C SER A 226 -14.00 1.61 5.16
N ALA A 227 -13.08 2.35 4.52
CA ALA A 227 -11.79 1.83 4.06
C ALA A 227 -10.94 1.23 5.20
N LEU A 228 -11.18 1.60 6.46
CA LEU A 228 -10.48 1.00 7.61
C LEU A 228 -10.73 -0.51 7.75
N TRP A 229 -11.88 -0.98 7.26
CA TRP A 229 -12.25 -2.41 7.25
C TRP A 229 -11.96 -3.09 5.92
N ASP A 230 -11.51 -2.35 4.91
CA ASP A 230 -11.07 -2.94 3.65
C ASP A 230 -9.77 -3.72 3.85
N ILE A 231 -9.78 -4.99 3.43
CA ILE A 231 -8.63 -5.88 3.57
C ILE A 231 -7.43 -5.34 2.78
N GLY A 232 -7.68 -4.74 1.60
CA GLY A 232 -6.64 -4.14 0.76
C GLY A 232 -5.97 -2.92 1.39
N PHE A 233 -6.74 -2.09 2.10
CA PHE A 233 -6.23 -1.00 2.93
C PHE A 233 -5.33 -1.53 4.04
N GLN A 234 -5.82 -2.50 4.83
CA GLN A 234 -5.09 -3.06 5.97
C GLN A 234 -3.78 -3.71 5.56
N LEU A 235 -3.82 -4.63 4.60
CA LEU A 235 -2.63 -5.36 4.13
C LEU A 235 -1.54 -4.41 3.66
N SER A 236 -1.90 -3.41 2.86
CA SER A 236 -0.89 -2.58 2.24
C SER A 236 -0.42 -1.42 3.13
N PHE A 237 -1.25 -0.89 4.04
CA PHE A 237 -0.69 -0.04 5.10
C PHE A 237 0.22 -0.84 6.04
N GLY A 238 -0.15 -2.07 6.38
CA GLY A 238 0.71 -3.00 7.14
C GLY A 238 2.06 -3.21 6.47
N ALA A 239 2.08 -3.51 5.17
CA ALA A 239 3.30 -3.64 4.37
C ALA A 239 4.15 -2.36 4.37
N VAL A 240 3.56 -1.20 4.05
CA VAL A 240 4.32 0.05 3.92
C VAL A 240 4.85 0.54 5.27
N ILE A 241 4.07 0.37 6.35
CA ILE A 241 4.51 0.68 7.71
C ILE A 241 5.70 -0.20 8.09
N ALA A 242 5.61 -1.52 7.86
CA ALA A 242 6.71 -2.45 8.10
C ALA A 242 7.97 -2.09 7.31
N ILE A 243 7.85 -1.78 6.01
CA ILE A 243 8.95 -1.34 5.16
C ILE A 243 9.59 -0.05 5.73
N ALA A 244 8.78 0.96 6.08
CA ALA A 244 9.28 2.23 6.62
C ALA A 244 10.01 2.07 7.97
N MET A 245 9.67 1.02 8.73
CA MET A 245 10.21 0.73 10.05
C MET A 245 11.48 -0.12 10.02
N LEU A 246 11.54 -1.11 9.12
CA LEU A 246 12.53 -2.18 9.17
C LEU A 246 13.42 -2.29 7.92
N ALA A 247 13.03 -1.74 6.76
CA ALA A 247 13.78 -1.99 5.53
C ALA A 247 15.20 -1.38 5.54
N ALA A 248 15.34 -0.13 5.99
CA ALA A 248 16.64 0.54 6.08
C ALA A 248 17.65 -0.21 6.99
N PRO A 249 17.33 -0.52 8.26
CA PRO A 249 18.27 -1.25 9.13
C PRO A 249 18.53 -2.68 8.67
N LEU A 250 17.61 -3.29 7.91
CA LEU A 250 17.83 -4.61 7.30
C LEU A 250 18.80 -4.52 6.12
N THR A 251 18.63 -3.52 5.26
CA THR A 251 19.49 -3.28 4.08
C THR A 251 20.95 -3.10 4.49
N GLU A 252 21.21 -2.33 5.56
CA GLU A 252 22.56 -2.07 6.08
C GLU A 252 23.26 -3.31 6.66
N ARG A 253 22.53 -4.39 6.95
CA ARG A 253 23.06 -5.62 7.57
C ARG A 253 23.23 -6.77 6.59
N LEU A 254 22.62 -6.68 5.41
CA LEU A 254 22.74 -7.72 4.40
C LEU A 254 24.12 -7.63 3.73
N PRO A 255 24.79 -8.76 3.47
CA PRO A 255 26.13 -8.79 2.88
C PRO A 255 26.15 -8.57 1.36
N PHE A 256 25.00 -8.27 0.74
CA PHE A 256 24.84 -8.15 -0.71
C PHE A 256 25.01 -6.71 -1.21
N PRO A 257 25.20 -6.49 -2.53
CA PRO A 257 25.18 -5.16 -3.12
C PRO A 257 23.91 -4.40 -2.75
N ARG A 258 24.02 -3.07 -2.62
CA ARG A 258 22.96 -2.23 -2.08
C ARG A 258 21.60 -2.43 -2.75
N GLU A 259 21.57 -2.51 -4.08
CA GLU A 259 20.32 -2.68 -4.85
C GLU A 259 19.61 -4.00 -4.54
N LEU A 260 20.38 -5.09 -4.42
CA LEU A 260 19.87 -6.40 -4.07
C LEU A 260 19.43 -6.43 -2.60
N SER A 261 20.23 -5.85 -1.70
CA SER A 261 19.90 -5.71 -0.28
C SER A 261 18.63 -4.90 -0.05
N GLU A 262 18.40 -3.82 -0.82
CA GLU A 262 17.17 -3.01 -0.78
C GLU A 262 15.96 -3.84 -1.24
N SER A 263 16.09 -4.58 -2.35
CA SER A 263 15.03 -5.42 -2.91
C SER A 263 14.62 -6.56 -1.96
N ILE A 264 15.61 -7.25 -1.38
CA ILE A 264 15.38 -8.29 -0.37
C ILE A 264 14.72 -7.69 0.88
N SER A 265 15.22 -6.54 1.35
CA SER A 265 14.71 -5.90 2.55
C SER A 265 13.26 -5.47 2.40
N VAL A 266 12.90 -4.87 1.27
CA VAL A 266 11.52 -4.47 0.96
C VAL A 266 10.61 -5.71 0.91
N SER A 267 11.06 -6.80 0.28
CA SER A 267 10.29 -8.05 0.17
C SER A 267 10.04 -8.69 1.54
N ILE A 268 11.08 -8.82 2.38
CA ILE A 268 10.96 -9.35 3.73
C ILE A 268 10.05 -8.47 4.60
N CYS A 269 10.27 -7.15 4.58
CA CYS A 269 9.47 -6.25 5.40
C CYS A 269 8.01 -6.19 4.94
N GLY A 270 7.76 -6.22 3.63
CA GLY A 270 6.41 -6.33 3.07
C GLY A 270 5.71 -7.60 3.54
N LEU A 271 6.38 -8.76 3.43
CA LEU A 271 5.87 -10.04 3.90
C LEU A 271 5.53 -9.99 5.39
N LEU A 272 6.48 -9.60 6.24
CA LEU A 272 6.26 -9.47 7.69
C LEU A 272 5.12 -8.50 8.01
N GLY A 273 5.02 -7.40 7.26
CA GLY A 273 3.95 -6.41 7.44
C GLY A 273 2.57 -6.91 7.07
N THR A 274 2.45 -7.86 6.12
CA THR A 274 1.17 -8.47 5.73
C THR A 274 0.84 -9.74 6.50
N LEU A 275 1.85 -10.44 7.03
CA LEU A 275 1.73 -11.81 7.52
C LEU A 275 0.62 -12.01 8.58
N PRO A 276 0.52 -11.20 9.65
CA PRO A 276 -0.54 -11.39 10.65
C PRO A 276 -1.94 -11.17 10.09
N LEU A 277 -2.10 -10.21 9.18
CA LEU A 277 -3.38 -9.88 8.55
C LEU A 277 -3.78 -10.92 7.51
N SER A 278 -2.81 -11.43 6.73
CA SER A 278 -3.04 -12.52 5.80
C SER A 278 -3.47 -13.79 6.53
N ALA A 279 -2.80 -14.14 7.63
CA ALA A 279 -3.22 -15.25 8.49
C ALA A 279 -4.61 -15.02 9.10
N TYR A 280 -4.92 -13.80 9.54
CA TYR A 280 -6.22 -13.45 10.12
C TYR A 280 -7.40 -13.58 9.13
N HIS A 281 -7.22 -13.10 7.89
CA HIS A 281 -8.29 -13.02 6.89
C HIS A 281 -8.37 -14.26 6.01
N PHE A 282 -7.22 -14.81 5.60
CA PHE A 282 -7.15 -15.91 4.62
C PHE A 282 -6.78 -17.25 5.23
N LYS A 283 -6.26 -17.31 6.47
CA LYS A 283 -5.81 -18.55 7.13
C LYS A 283 -4.71 -19.29 6.34
N GLU A 284 -3.95 -18.55 5.55
CA GLU A 284 -2.93 -19.08 4.65
C GLU A 284 -1.62 -18.28 4.78
N LEU A 285 -0.48 -18.98 4.71
CA LEU A 285 0.85 -18.40 4.67
C LEU A 285 1.61 -18.86 3.42
N PRO A 286 1.94 -17.94 2.49
CA PRO A 286 2.74 -18.28 1.33
C PRO A 286 4.23 -18.28 1.67
N LEU A 287 4.77 -19.44 2.07
CA LEU A 287 6.15 -19.57 2.55
C LEU A 287 7.19 -19.30 1.45
N LEU A 288 6.86 -19.63 0.20
CA LEU A 288 7.74 -19.44 -0.95
C LEU A 288 7.62 -18.05 -1.60
N SER A 289 6.82 -17.15 -1.01
CA SER A 289 6.61 -15.79 -1.52
C SER A 289 7.90 -14.99 -1.72
N LEU A 290 8.91 -15.18 -0.87
CA LEU A 290 10.20 -14.51 -1.02
C LEU A 290 10.91 -14.93 -2.33
N PHE A 291 10.95 -16.22 -2.61
CA PHE A 291 11.55 -16.75 -3.84
C PHE A 291 10.76 -16.34 -5.08
N ALA A 292 9.43 -16.43 -5.02
CA ALA A 292 8.55 -15.96 -6.08
C ALA A 292 8.78 -14.47 -6.38
N ASN A 293 8.87 -13.62 -5.35
CA ASN A 293 9.17 -12.20 -5.53
C ASN A 293 10.53 -11.97 -6.17
N LEU A 294 11.57 -12.71 -5.81
CA LEU A 294 12.90 -12.55 -6.44
C LEU A 294 12.89 -12.91 -7.94
N LEU A 295 12.08 -13.87 -8.36
CA LEU A 295 11.98 -14.31 -9.75
C LEU A 295 11.02 -13.45 -10.58
N ILE A 296 9.84 -13.15 -10.04
CA ILE A 296 8.75 -12.52 -10.77
C ILE A 296 8.88 -10.99 -10.75
N LEU A 297 9.25 -10.39 -9.60
CA LEU A 297 9.23 -8.94 -9.41
C LEU A 297 10.13 -8.15 -10.40
N PRO A 298 11.31 -8.65 -10.84
CA PRO A 298 12.09 -7.99 -11.89
C PRO A 298 11.38 -7.95 -13.26
N LEU A 299 10.52 -8.93 -13.55
CA LEU A 299 9.78 -9.02 -14.81
C LEU A 299 8.54 -8.12 -14.82
N VAL A 300 7.91 -7.90 -13.66
CA VAL A 300 6.66 -7.11 -13.56
C VAL A 300 6.78 -5.69 -14.14
N PRO A 301 7.78 -4.83 -13.81
CA PRO A 301 7.87 -3.50 -14.37
C PRO A 301 8.04 -3.52 -15.89
N LEU A 302 8.80 -4.48 -16.40
CA LEU A 302 9.03 -4.64 -17.84
C LEU A 302 7.73 -5.05 -18.53
N ALA A 303 7.06 -6.10 -18.04
CA ALA A 303 5.78 -6.58 -18.56
C ALA A 303 4.71 -5.49 -18.50
N PHE A 304 4.62 -4.80 -17.37
CA PHE A 304 3.64 -3.74 -17.10
C PHE A 304 3.85 -2.55 -18.04
N LEU A 305 5.04 -1.93 -18.04
CA LEU A 305 5.28 -0.72 -18.83
C LEU A 305 5.27 -1.02 -20.33
N TRP A 306 5.83 -2.15 -20.75
CA TRP A 306 5.85 -2.53 -22.17
C TRP A 306 4.44 -2.80 -22.69
N SER A 307 3.65 -3.60 -21.98
CA SER A 307 2.29 -3.94 -22.40
C SER A 307 1.34 -2.75 -22.29
N MET A 308 1.51 -1.88 -21.28
CA MET A 308 0.76 -0.64 -21.17
C MET A 308 1.06 0.29 -22.36
N THR A 309 2.32 0.40 -22.76
CA THR A 309 2.72 1.16 -23.96
C THR A 309 2.14 0.56 -25.23
N ALA A 310 2.19 -0.78 -25.37
CA ALA A 310 1.58 -1.49 -26.50
C ALA A 310 0.06 -1.24 -26.59
N CYS A 311 -0.65 -1.23 -25.46
CA CYS A 311 -2.08 -0.93 -25.42
C CYS A 311 -2.39 0.52 -25.83
N PHE A 312 -1.62 1.49 -25.33
CA PHE A 312 -1.80 2.89 -25.73
C PHE A 312 -1.48 3.12 -27.22
N LEU A 313 -0.39 2.54 -27.73
CA LEU A 313 -0.07 2.63 -29.15
C LEU A 313 -1.09 1.88 -30.01
N GLY A 314 -1.60 0.72 -29.56
CA GLY A 314 -2.65 -0.02 -30.26
C GLY A 314 -3.98 0.72 -30.30
N LEU A 315 -4.28 1.54 -29.29
CA LEU A 315 -5.45 2.41 -29.27
C LEU A 315 -5.34 3.54 -30.31
N LEU A 316 -4.13 4.07 -30.52
CA LEU A 316 -3.87 5.12 -31.52
C LEU A 316 -3.74 4.54 -32.94
N TYR A 317 -3.00 3.44 -33.10
CA TYR A 317 -2.73 2.75 -34.35
C TYR A 317 -2.41 1.27 -34.10
N TYR A 318 -3.41 0.40 -34.33
CA TYR A 318 -3.37 -1.02 -34.00
C TYR A 318 -2.07 -1.75 -34.38
N PRO A 319 -1.51 -1.60 -35.61
CA PRO A 319 -0.30 -2.32 -36.00
C PRO A 319 0.93 -2.06 -35.12
N LEU A 320 1.06 -0.89 -34.50
CA LEU A 320 2.17 -0.60 -33.58
C LEU A 320 2.02 -1.35 -32.26
N GLY A 321 0.80 -1.42 -31.73
CA GLY A 321 0.52 -2.22 -30.54
C GLY A 321 0.77 -3.70 -30.78
N ASP A 322 0.33 -4.21 -31.93
CA ASP A 322 0.49 -5.62 -32.31
C ASP A 322 1.97 -6.00 -32.52
N LEU A 323 2.77 -5.09 -33.08
CA LEU A 323 4.22 -5.27 -33.21
C LEU A 323 4.92 -5.39 -31.84
N MET A 324 4.45 -4.68 -30.82
CA MET A 324 5.02 -4.72 -29.47
C MET A 324 4.52 -5.89 -28.63
N ALA A 325 3.32 -6.40 -28.90
CA ALA A 325 2.65 -7.43 -28.10
C ALA A 325 3.48 -8.73 -27.89
N PRO A 326 4.24 -9.27 -28.86
CA PRO A 326 5.04 -10.49 -28.66
C PRO A 326 6.00 -10.44 -27.48
N VAL A 327 6.68 -9.31 -27.28
CA VAL A 327 7.62 -9.14 -26.15
C VAL A 327 6.86 -9.09 -24.82
N GLY A 328 5.70 -8.42 -24.78
CA GLY A 328 4.83 -8.44 -23.62
C GLY A 328 4.35 -9.86 -23.27
N ARG A 329 3.92 -10.63 -24.29
CA ARG A 329 3.53 -12.04 -24.14
C ARG A 329 4.67 -12.91 -23.59
N LEU A 330 5.89 -12.72 -24.08
CA LEU A 330 7.05 -13.46 -23.57
C LEU A 330 7.27 -13.20 -22.06
N LEU A 331 7.20 -11.93 -21.65
CA LEU A 331 7.38 -11.54 -20.25
C LEU A 331 6.26 -12.09 -19.36
N LEU A 332 5.01 -12.01 -19.80
CA LEU A 332 3.85 -12.54 -19.08
C LEU A 332 3.90 -14.06 -18.93
N ASN A 333 4.28 -14.77 -19.99
CA ASN A 333 4.47 -16.22 -19.93
C ASN A 333 5.61 -16.61 -18.98
N GLY A 334 6.70 -15.83 -18.93
CA GLY A 334 7.76 -15.99 -17.95
C GLY A 334 7.26 -15.81 -16.50
N MET A 335 6.46 -14.77 -16.25
CA MET A 335 5.83 -14.53 -14.94
C MET A 335 4.88 -15.67 -14.55
N ASN A 336 4.01 -16.09 -15.47
CA ASN A 336 3.04 -17.16 -15.24
C ASN A 336 3.74 -18.50 -14.98
N GLY A 337 4.73 -18.86 -15.80
CA GLY A 337 5.53 -20.07 -15.62
C GLY A 337 6.28 -20.08 -14.28
N ALA A 338 6.83 -18.94 -13.85
CA ALA A 338 7.46 -18.84 -12.54
C ALA A 338 6.43 -18.99 -11.39
N ALA A 339 5.26 -18.37 -11.51
CA ALA A 339 4.22 -18.45 -10.50
C ALA A 339 3.67 -19.89 -10.38
N THR A 340 3.37 -20.55 -11.50
CA THR A 340 2.89 -21.94 -11.49
C THR A 340 3.95 -22.91 -10.99
N ALA A 341 5.22 -22.73 -11.37
CA ALA A 341 6.32 -23.54 -10.85
C ALA A 341 6.43 -23.42 -9.33
N VAL A 342 6.42 -22.20 -8.78
CA VAL A 342 6.48 -22.01 -7.32
C VAL A 342 5.23 -22.57 -6.63
N ALA A 343 4.05 -22.34 -7.19
CA ALA A 343 2.79 -22.83 -6.62
C ALA A 343 2.70 -24.36 -6.58
N SER A 344 3.34 -25.06 -7.53
CA SER A 344 3.35 -26.52 -7.59
C SER A 344 4.11 -27.20 -6.43
N PHE A 345 4.95 -26.45 -5.71
CA PHE A 345 5.64 -27.00 -4.54
C PHE A 345 4.66 -27.24 -3.38
N PRO A 346 4.73 -28.39 -2.69
CA PRO A 346 3.80 -28.73 -1.60
C PRO A 346 3.80 -27.75 -0.42
N LEU A 347 4.90 -27.00 -0.22
CA LEU A 347 5.06 -26.01 0.86
C LEU A 347 4.79 -24.58 0.38
N SER A 348 4.25 -24.38 -0.82
CA SER A 348 3.98 -23.05 -1.37
C SER A 348 2.98 -22.29 -0.51
N LEU A 349 1.94 -22.98 -0.04
CA LEU A 349 0.86 -22.44 0.78
C LEU A 349 0.66 -23.33 2.02
N MET A 350 0.87 -22.76 3.21
CA MET A 350 0.62 -23.44 4.48
C MET A 350 -0.66 -22.90 5.11
N GLU A 351 -1.62 -23.77 5.37
CA GLU A 351 -2.80 -23.40 6.16
C GLU A 351 -2.41 -23.17 7.63
N VAL A 352 -2.93 -22.09 8.21
CA VAL A 352 -2.67 -21.73 9.61
C VAL A 352 -3.96 -21.38 10.35
N PRO A 353 -4.04 -21.65 11.66
CA PRO A 353 -5.17 -21.21 12.46
C PRO A 353 -5.33 -19.70 12.40
N LYS A 354 -6.58 -19.23 12.49
CA LYS A 354 -6.87 -17.80 12.51
C LYS A 354 -6.31 -17.18 13.80
N PRO A 355 -5.33 -16.27 13.72
CA PRO A 355 -4.80 -15.61 14.90
C PRO A 355 -5.84 -14.71 15.57
N SER A 356 -5.71 -14.53 16.89
CA SER A 356 -6.48 -13.50 17.61
C SER A 356 -6.04 -12.09 17.18
N LEU A 357 -6.94 -11.10 17.28
CA LEU A 357 -6.58 -9.69 17.00
C LEU A 357 -5.46 -9.20 17.92
N LEU A 358 -5.44 -9.68 19.18
CA LEU A 358 -4.38 -9.36 20.13
C LEU A 358 -3.02 -9.87 19.65
N SER A 359 -2.96 -11.09 19.11
CA SER A 359 -1.74 -11.63 18.49
C SER A 359 -1.23 -10.73 17.36
N CYS A 360 -2.12 -10.28 16.46
CA CYS A 360 -1.75 -9.34 15.40
C CYS A 360 -1.18 -8.02 15.96
N PHE A 361 -1.82 -7.44 17.00
CA PHE A 361 -1.32 -6.21 17.62
C PHE A 361 0.03 -6.39 18.31
N LEU A 362 0.25 -7.50 19.00
CA LEU A 362 1.53 -7.82 19.63
C LEU A 362 2.63 -8.00 18.59
N PHE A 363 2.32 -8.62 17.45
CA PHE A 363 3.25 -8.78 16.33
C PHE A 363 3.68 -7.41 15.77
N TYR A 364 2.74 -6.52 15.45
CA TYR A 364 3.08 -5.16 15.00
C TYR A 364 3.81 -4.34 16.09
N GLY A 365 3.46 -4.56 17.36
CA GLY A 365 4.18 -4.00 18.51
C GLY A 365 5.64 -4.44 18.56
N ALA A 366 5.92 -5.73 18.32
CA ALA A 366 7.28 -6.26 18.26
C ALA A 366 8.10 -5.60 17.13
N MET A 367 7.49 -5.43 15.95
CA MET A 367 8.11 -4.70 14.84
C MET A 367 8.42 -3.25 15.21
N LEU A 368 7.54 -2.58 15.96
CA LEU A 368 7.76 -1.22 16.45
C LEU A 368 8.92 -1.12 17.42
N VAL A 369 9.04 -2.08 18.34
CA VAL A 369 10.17 -2.15 19.28
C VAL A 369 11.49 -2.36 18.54
N LEU A 370 11.52 -3.21 17.51
CA LEU A 370 12.71 -3.44 16.68
C LEU A 370 13.09 -2.26 15.80
N SER A 371 12.11 -1.44 15.42
CA SER A 371 12.32 -0.31 14.51
C SER A 371 13.30 0.73 15.07
N ARG A 372 13.80 1.58 14.16
CA ARG A 372 14.59 2.77 14.50
C ARG A 372 13.82 3.82 15.32
N PHE A 373 12.49 3.73 15.37
CA PHE A 373 11.64 4.69 16.07
C PHE A 373 11.55 4.44 17.57
N CYS A 374 11.83 3.21 18.03
CA CYS A 374 11.98 2.93 19.45
C CYS A 374 13.40 3.33 19.90
N LEU A 375 13.56 4.03 21.01
CA LEU A 375 14.87 4.50 21.49
C LEU A 375 15.50 3.59 22.56
N LEU A 376 14.93 2.40 22.78
CA LEU A 376 15.47 1.43 23.74
C LEU A 376 16.90 0.97 23.35
N PRO A 377 17.77 0.68 24.32
CA PRO A 377 19.08 0.08 24.06
C PRO A 377 18.96 -1.23 23.26
N ARG A 378 19.91 -1.51 22.36
CA ARG A 378 19.85 -2.67 21.42
C ARG A 378 19.54 -4.00 22.10
N ARG A 379 20.19 -4.31 23.23
CA ARG A 379 19.92 -5.56 23.99
C ARG A 379 18.49 -5.61 24.53
N LYS A 380 17.99 -4.49 25.09
CA LYS A 380 16.61 -4.39 25.61
C LYS A 380 15.56 -4.47 24.51
N LYS A 381 15.83 -3.90 23.33
CA LYS A 381 14.96 -4.04 22.14
C LYS A 381 14.79 -5.49 21.72
N GLY A 382 15.90 -6.23 21.62
CA GLY A 382 15.88 -7.63 21.21
C GLY A 382 15.04 -8.49 22.15
N VAL A 383 15.27 -8.34 23.47
CA VAL A 383 14.50 -9.08 24.49
C VAL A 383 13.02 -8.70 24.49
N ALA A 384 12.70 -7.40 24.45
CA ALA A 384 11.30 -6.95 24.44
C ALA A 384 10.56 -7.39 23.16
N ALA A 385 11.20 -7.30 21.99
CA ALA A 385 10.61 -7.77 20.74
C ALA A 385 10.44 -9.29 20.72
N ALA A 386 11.43 -10.05 21.22
CA ALA A 386 11.32 -11.50 21.34
C ALA A 386 10.17 -11.91 22.26
N GLY A 387 10.00 -11.23 23.40
CA GLY A 387 8.87 -11.44 24.29
C GLY A 387 7.51 -11.16 23.63
N LEU A 388 7.40 -10.07 22.87
CA LEU A 388 6.18 -9.74 22.13
C LEU A 388 5.88 -10.74 21.00
N PHE A 389 6.90 -11.18 20.26
CA PHE A 389 6.73 -12.22 19.23
C PHE A 389 6.33 -13.57 19.83
N ALA A 390 6.95 -13.96 20.96
CA ALA A 390 6.58 -15.18 21.67
C ALA A 390 5.13 -15.12 22.18
N ALA A 391 4.72 -13.99 22.78
CA ALA A 391 3.34 -13.78 23.21
C ALA A 391 2.36 -13.79 22.03
N ALA A 392 2.73 -13.18 20.90
CA ALA A 392 1.92 -13.23 19.68
C ALA A 392 1.75 -14.68 19.19
N PHE A 393 2.84 -15.45 19.14
CA PHE A 393 2.84 -16.85 18.69
C PHE A 393 2.02 -17.76 19.61
N LEU A 394 2.16 -17.61 20.93
CA LEU A 394 1.37 -18.37 21.91
C LEU A 394 -0.13 -18.10 21.83
N LEU A 395 -0.54 -16.93 21.30
CA LEU A 395 -1.94 -16.58 21.06
C LEU A 395 -2.43 -16.95 19.65
N MET A 396 -1.56 -17.57 18.83
CA MET A 396 -1.93 -18.13 17.52
C MET A 396 -2.19 -19.65 17.58
N VAL A 397 -1.50 -20.36 18.47
CA VAL A 397 -1.72 -21.78 18.80
C VAL A 397 -2.91 -21.89 19.75
#